data_AF-A0A356IX79-F1
#
_entry.id   AF-A0A356IX79-F1
#
_cell.length_a   1.000
_cell.length_b   1.000
_cell.length_c   1.000
_cell.angle_alpha   90.00
_cell.angle_beta   90.00
_cell.angle_gamma   90.00
#
_symmetry.space_group_name_H-M   'P 1'
#
loop_
_entity.id
_entity.type
_entity.pdbx_description
1 polymer ?
#
loop_
_entity_poly.entity_id
_entity_poly.type
_entity_poly.pdbx_seq_one_letter_code
_entity_poly.pdbx_strand_id
1 'polypeptide(L)'
;MDRLIKVFFVVILMAGTTGVPARAQNVEDGIIAVVNDEVITFKDLQDYIRQTFASLSAQGLPDDQAREIMADLQTNGLKQLIEDKLILSRANAIGIEVRDRLVDQRVDEIKAKYASDQVFMDALVRNGATVTDLRDKILDQLKIKFVIDHEVKSRVFVNPQEVTDFYEQNKESFKKSRRVNLDSIYVTFIADKEAARARAREALAGLKEGKDFEEVAKQYSDSSSIGVVEEGQFLPDIEKVVFSLTQNQVSDPVETDKGIFIFKLKGEIPAQVAELREVKSQIYDLVYRKKFQGRFEQWLGKLQKKAYVEIKQ
;
A
#
# COMPACT_ATOMS: atom_id res chain seq x y z
N MET A 1 1.39 -9.38 -2.21
CA MET A 1 0.63 -9.36 -0.93
C MET A 1 -0.52 -8.35 -0.93
N ASP A 2 -0.48 -7.31 -1.77
CA ASP A 2 -1.58 -6.34 -1.90
C ASP A 2 -2.85 -6.84 -2.60
N ARG A 3 -2.85 -8.02 -3.24
CA ARG A 3 -4.02 -8.49 -4.02
C ARG A 3 -5.07 -9.27 -3.22
N LEU A 4 -4.69 -9.96 -2.14
CA LEU A 4 -5.61 -10.84 -1.38
C LEU A 4 -6.42 -10.12 -0.29
N ILE A 5 -5.95 -8.94 0.17
CA ILE A 5 -6.61 -8.17 1.25
C ILE A 5 -7.14 -6.81 0.75
N LYS A 6 -6.74 -6.35 -0.44
CA LYS A 6 -7.38 -5.20 -1.11
C LYS A 6 -8.67 -5.59 -1.83
N VAL A 7 -9.42 -6.57 -1.33
CA VAL A 7 -10.83 -6.75 -1.71
C VAL A 7 -11.68 -5.79 -0.90
N PHE A 8 -11.35 -4.50 -1.01
CA PHE A 8 -12.30 -3.42 -0.80
C PHE A 8 -12.26 -2.65 -2.10
N PHE A 9 -13.25 -2.89 -2.94
CA PHE A 9 -13.55 -2.04 -4.09
C PHE A 9 -13.73 -0.62 -3.57
N VAL A 10 -12.67 0.19 -3.62
CA VAL A 10 -12.84 1.63 -3.59
C VAL A 10 -13.34 1.98 -4.97
N VAL A 11 -14.67 2.09 -5.10
CA VAL A 11 -15.29 2.70 -6.27
C VAL A 11 -14.88 4.17 -6.25
N ILE A 12 -13.75 4.49 -6.90
CA ILE A 12 -13.33 5.86 -7.21
C ILE A 12 -13.88 6.13 -8.60
N LEU A 13 -15.07 6.73 -8.72
CA LEU A 13 -15.39 7.40 -9.98
C LEU A 13 -14.64 8.73 -10.03
N MET A 14 -13.61 8.81 -10.85
CA MET A 14 -12.98 10.08 -11.19
C MET A 14 -13.95 10.94 -12.00
N ALA A 15 -14.12 12.19 -11.59
CA ALA A 15 -14.74 13.22 -12.40
C ALA A 15 -13.73 13.71 -13.47
N GLY A 16 -13.60 12.96 -14.57
CA GLY A 16 -12.90 13.43 -15.77
C GLY A 16 -13.89 14.10 -16.73
N THR A 17 -13.62 15.35 -17.10
CA THR A 17 -14.37 16.10 -18.11
C THR A 17 -13.74 15.91 -19.49
N THR A 18 -14.19 14.92 -20.26
CA THR A 18 -14.07 14.92 -21.72
C THR A 18 -15.28 14.21 -22.33
N GLY A 19 -16.07 14.94 -23.11
CA GLY A 19 -17.22 14.40 -23.81
C GLY A 19 -16.79 13.51 -24.98
N VAL A 20 -17.29 12.28 -25.01
CA VAL A 20 -17.22 11.38 -26.17
C VAL A 20 -18.65 11.09 -26.62
N PRO A 21 -18.99 11.18 -27.91
CA PRO A 21 -20.35 10.97 -28.39
C PRO A 21 -20.76 9.50 -28.22
N ALA A 22 -21.99 9.30 -27.76
CA ALA A 22 -22.62 8.00 -27.58
C ALA A 22 -22.78 7.29 -28.93
N ARG A 23 -22.03 6.20 -29.11
CA ARG A 23 -22.26 5.22 -30.18
C ARG A 23 -23.16 4.12 -29.60
N ALA A 24 -24.22 3.79 -30.34
CA ALA A 24 -25.32 2.93 -29.94
C ALA A 24 -24.89 1.61 -29.27
N GLN A 25 -25.39 1.38 -28.06
CA GLN A 25 -25.30 0.11 -27.34
C GLN A 25 -26.35 -0.86 -27.86
N ASN A 26 -25.90 -1.92 -28.53
CA ASN A 26 -26.70 -3.13 -28.72
C ASN A 26 -25.92 -4.32 -28.14
N VAL A 27 -26.38 -4.78 -26.97
CA VAL A 27 -26.29 -6.13 -26.39
C VAL A 27 -24.88 -6.75 -26.28
N GLU A 28 -24.18 -6.41 -25.19
CA GLU A 28 -23.00 -7.12 -24.66
C GLU A 28 -23.31 -7.83 -23.32
N ASP A 29 -24.55 -8.31 -23.12
CA ASP A 29 -25.00 -9.06 -21.92
C ASP A 29 -24.91 -10.58 -22.11
N GLY A 30 -23.82 -11.07 -22.67
CA GLY A 30 -23.57 -12.51 -22.76
C GLY A 30 -23.26 -13.08 -21.38
N ILE A 31 -23.96 -14.15 -20.97
CA ILE A 31 -23.55 -14.96 -19.82
C ILE A 31 -22.25 -15.67 -20.19
N ILE A 32 -21.16 -15.40 -19.47
CA ILE A 32 -19.85 -16.02 -19.71
C ILE A 32 -19.55 -17.13 -18.71
N ALA A 33 -20.17 -17.11 -17.53
CA ALA A 33 -20.10 -18.21 -16.59
C ALA A 33 -21.33 -18.26 -15.68
N VAL A 34 -21.63 -19.46 -15.18
CA VAL A 34 -22.65 -19.72 -14.16
C VAL A 34 -21.97 -20.46 -13.01
N VAL A 35 -22.20 -19.99 -11.78
CA VAL A 35 -21.62 -20.49 -10.54
C VAL A 35 -22.75 -20.79 -9.57
N ASN A 36 -23.16 -22.05 -9.49
CA ASN A 36 -24.42 -22.45 -8.84
C ASN A 36 -25.60 -21.64 -9.41
N ASP A 37 -26.26 -20.82 -8.58
CA ASP A 37 -27.37 -19.93 -8.97
C ASP A 37 -26.89 -18.52 -9.36
N GLU A 38 -25.59 -18.23 -9.26
CA GLU A 38 -25.01 -16.93 -9.59
C GLU A 38 -24.55 -16.88 -11.05
N VAL A 39 -24.88 -15.79 -11.73
CA VAL A 39 -24.49 -15.57 -13.13
C VAL A 39 -23.35 -14.55 -13.19
N ILE A 40 -22.41 -14.79 -14.11
CA ILE A 40 -21.35 -13.85 -14.48
C ILE A 40 -21.55 -13.47 -15.94
N THR A 41 -21.72 -12.18 -16.17
CA THR A 41 -21.91 -11.61 -17.50
C THR A 41 -20.61 -11.04 -18.06
N PHE A 42 -20.56 -10.83 -19.37
CA PHE A 42 -19.46 -10.12 -20.01
C PHE A 42 -19.32 -8.68 -19.47
N LYS A 43 -20.45 -8.02 -19.16
CA LYS A 43 -20.46 -6.70 -18.51
C LYS A 43 -19.73 -6.73 -17.16
N ASP A 44 -19.98 -7.74 -16.32
CA ASP A 44 -19.32 -7.87 -15.01
C ASP A 44 -17.79 -7.93 -15.16
N LEU A 45 -17.30 -8.69 -16.15
CA LEU A 45 -15.88 -8.79 -16.46
C LEU A 45 -15.31 -7.46 -16.97
N GLN A 46 -16.00 -6.78 -17.87
CA GLN A 46 -15.57 -5.47 -18.37
C GLN A 46 -15.53 -4.42 -17.26
N ASP A 47 -16.53 -4.40 -16.38
CA ASP A 47 -16.60 -3.48 -15.26
C ASP A 47 -15.49 -3.76 -14.24
N TYR A 48 -15.21 -5.05 -13.96
CA TYR A 48 -14.07 -5.47 -13.14
C TYR A 48 -12.73 -4.97 -13.71
N ILE A 49 -12.47 -5.21 -14.99
CA ILE A 49 -11.24 -4.79 -15.67
C ILE A 49 -11.12 -3.26 -15.65
N ARG A 50 -12.17 -2.53 -16.03
CA ARG A 50 -12.18 -1.06 -16.09
C ARG A 50 -11.91 -0.44 -14.73
N GLN A 51 -12.58 -0.92 -13.69
CA GLN A 51 -12.41 -0.39 -12.32
C GLN A 51 -11.01 -0.69 -11.78
N THR A 52 -10.50 -1.89 -12.03
CA THR A 52 -9.14 -2.27 -11.60
C THR A 52 -8.09 -1.43 -12.33
N PHE A 53 -8.24 -1.25 -13.65
CA PHE A 53 -7.33 -0.42 -14.43
C PHE A 53 -7.35 1.05 -13.99
N ALA A 54 -8.53 1.65 -13.81
CA ALA A 54 -8.64 3.04 -13.35
C ALA A 54 -7.96 3.26 -11.98
N SER A 55 -8.09 2.30 -11.06
CA SER A 55 -7.41 2.35 -9.75
C SER A 55 -5.89 2.27 -9.87
N LEU A 56 -5.39 1.51 -10.84
CA LEU A 56 -3.97 1.35 -11.12
C LEU A 56 -3.38 2.56 -11.84
N SER A 57 -4.06 3.10 -12.86
CA SER A 57 -3.64 4.33 -13.54
C SER A 57 -3.55 5.51 -12.59
N ALA A 58 -4.48 5.60 -11.63
CA ALA A 58 -4.45 6.64 -10.60
C ALA A 58 -3.21 6.55 -9.68
N GLN A 59 -2.51 5.42 -9.64
CA GLN A 59 -1.26 5.21 -8.87
C GLN A 59 -0.01 5.55 -9.68
N GLY A 60 -0.13 6.08 -10.90
CA GLY A 60 1.00 6.51 -11.73
C GLY A 60 1.76 5.36 -12.40
N LEU A 61 1.06 4.28 -12.73
CA LEU A 61 1.66 3.08 -13.35
C LEU A 61 2.21 3.37 -14.76
N PRO A 62 3.47 2.97 -15.07
CA PRO A 62 4.05 3.05 -16.41
C PRO A 62 3.29 2.24 -17.47
N ASP A 63 3.29 2.72 -18.72
CA ASP A 63 2.51 2.16 -19.84
C ASP A 63 2.84 0.70 -20.18
N ASP A 64 4.11 0.30 -20.02
CA ASP A 64 4.59 -1.07 -20.26
C ASP A 64 4.05 -2.05 -19.22
N GLN A 65 4.09 -1.68 -17.94
CA GLN A 65 3.49 -2.48 -16.86
C GLN A 65 1.96 -2.51 -16.95
N ALA A 66 1.34 -1.42 -17.40
CA ALA A 66 -0.10 -1.34 -17.58
C ALA A 66 -0.63 -2.38 -18.59
N ARG A 67 0.10 -2.61 -19.69
CA ARG A 67 -0.28 -3.61 -20.72
C ARG A 67 -0.22 -5.05 -20.19
N GLU A 68 0.84 -5.38 -19.47
CA GLU A 68 0.99 -6.72 -18.85
C GLU A 68 -0.14 -6.99 -17.85
N ILE A 69 -0.45 -6.02 -16.99
CA ILE A 69 -1.54 -6.14 -16.04
C ILE A 69 -2.89 -6.26 -16.75
N MET A 70 -3.12 -5.53 -17.84
CA MET A 70 -4.37 -5.67 -18.60
C MET A 70 -4.55 -7.08 -19.19
N ALA A 71 -3.49 -7.68 -19.74
CA ALA A 71 -3.53 -9.06 -20.23
C ALA A 71 -3.79 -10.08 -19.11
N ASP A 72 -3.19 -9.86 -17.93
CA ASP A 72 -3.45 -10.63 -16.71
C ASP A 72 -4.93 -10.52 -16.29
N LEU A 73 -5.51 -9.32 -16.28
CA LEU A 73 -6.91 -9.11 -15.89
C LEU A 73 -7.90 -9.74 -16.87
N GLN A 74 -7.59 -9.81 -18.15
CA GLN A 74 -8.43 -10.52 -19.12
C GLN A 74 -8.44 -12.03 -18.87
N THR A 75 -7.30 -12.60 -18.47
CA THR A 75 -7.14 -14.05 -18.27
C THR A 75 -7.61 -14.48 -16.87
N ASN A 76 -7.20 -13.75 -15.84
CA ASN A 76 -7.44 -14.08 -14.44
C ASN A 76 -8.63 -13.33 -13.82
N GLY A 77 -9.17 -12.30 -14.49
CA GLY A 77 -10.34 -11.57 -14.01
C GLY A 77 -11.60 -12.45 -13.93
N LEU A 78 -11.85 -13.30 -14.94
CA LEU A 78 -12.97 -14.25 -14.88
C LEU A 78 -12.81 -15.22 -13.70
N LYS A 79 -11.60 -15.70 -13.44
CA LYS A 79 -11.33 -16.57 -12.30
C LYS A 79 -11.65 -15.86 -10.98
N GLN A 80 -11.25 -14.59 -10.84
CA GLN A 80 -11.58 -13.79 -9.65
C GLN A 80 -13.11 -13.63 -9.48
N LEU A 81 -13.83 -13.34 -10.57
CA LEU A 81 -15.29 -13.22 -10.51
C LEU A 81 -15.98 -14.54 -10.13
N ILE A 82 -15.48 -15.67 -10.63
CA ILE A 82 -15.96 -16.99 -10.22
C ILE A 82 -15.73 -17.20 -8.72
N GLU A 83 -14.56 -16.86 -8.19
CA GLU A 83 -14.28 -16.97 -6.76
C GLU A 83 -15.22 -16.08 -5.92
N ASP A 84 -15.45 -14.82 -6.34
CA ASP A 84 -16.36 -13.91 -5.66
C ASP A 84 -17.81 -14.44 -5.67
N LYS A 85 -18.27 -14.99 -6.81
CA LYS A 85 -19.60 -15.60 -6.93
C LYS A 85 -19.72 -16.89 -6.11
N LEU A 86 -18.67 -17.70 -6.00
CA LEU A 86 -18.65 -18.86 -5.11
C LEU A 86 -18.85 -18.47 -3.65
N ILE A 87 -18.19 -17.40 -3.23
CA ILE A 87 -18.28 -16.88 -1.86
C ILE A 87 -19.67 -16.27 -1.61
N LEU A 88 -20.20 -15.51 -2.57
CA LEU A 88 -21.54 -14.94 -2.49
C LEU A 88 -22.61 -16.04 -2.42
N SER A 89 -22.51 -17.06 -3.29
CA SER A 89 -23.38 -18.23 -3.26
C SER A 89 -23.34 -18.93 -1.90
N ARG A 90 -22.15 -19.06 -1.28
CA ARG A 90 -22.02 -19.59 0.08
C ARG A 90 -22.73 -18.70 1.12
N ALA A 91 -22.59 -17.38 1.03
CA ALA A 91 -23.26 -16.43 1.92
C ALA A 91 -24.79 -16.56 1.83
N ASN A 92 -25.31 -16.65 0.61
CA ASN A 92 -26.74 -16.84 0.34
C ASN A 92 -27.23 -18.20 0.87
N ALA A 93 -26.48 -19.28 0.63
CA ALA A 93 -26.85 -20.63 1.06
C ALA A 93 -26.94 -20.82 2.59
N ILE A 94 -26.18 -20.04 3.37
CA ILE A 94 -26.26 -20.08 4.84
C ILE A 94 -27.14 -18.97 5.43
N GLY A 95 -27.78 -18.16 4.59
CA GLY A 95 -28.69 -17.09 5.02
C GLY A 95 -27.99 -15.93 5.72
N ILE A 96 -26.84 -15.45 5.20
CA ILE A 96 -26.24 -14.20 5.69
C ILE A 96 -27.18 -13.03 5.38
N GLU A 97 -27.74 -12.44 6.43
CA GLU A 97 -28.54 -11.23 6.34
C GLU A 97 -27.71 -9.98 6.62
N VAL A 98 -27.95 -8.94 5.83
CA VAL A 98 -27.33 -7.61 5.99
C VAL A 98 -28.44 -6.62 6.25
N ARG A 99 -28.32 -5.84 7.32
CA ARG A 99 -29.30 -4.79 7.65
C ARG A 99 -29.18 -3.64 6.65
N ASP A 100 -30.31 -3.16 6.14
CA ASP A 100 -30.36 -2.04 5.18
C ASP A 100 -29.58 -0.81 5.63
N ARG A 101 -29.63 -0.46 6.92
CA ARG A 101 -28.88 0.67 7.47
C ARG A 101 -27.37 0.59 7.22
N LEU A 102 -26.80 -0.62 7.17
CA LEU A 102 -25.37 -0.80 6.87
C LEU A 102 -25.09 -0.55 5.39
N VAL A 103 -26.01 -0.93 4.51
CA VAL A 103 -25.93 -0.63 3.07
C VAL A 103 -26.04 0.88 2.87
N ASP A 104 -27.03 1.52 3.49
CA ASP A 104 -27.25 2.97 3.43
C ASP A 104 -26.01 3.74 3.91
N GLN A 105 -25.45 3.35 5.06
CA GLN A 105 -24.22 3.96 5.57
C GLN A 105 -23.06 3.86 4.57
N ARG A 106 -22.90 2.71 3.90
CA ARG A 106 -21.86 2.55 2.88
C ARG A 106 -22.12 3.40 1.63
N VAL A 107 -23.37 3.54 1.22
CA VAL A 107 -23.76 4.46 0.13
C VAL A 107 -23.39 5.88 0.52
N ASP A 108 -23.74 6.32 1.73
CA ASP A 108 -23.45 7.66 2.23
C ASP A 108 -21.93 7.92 2.33
N GLU A 109 -21.15 6.95 2.80
CA GLU A 109 -19.68 7.01 2.83
C GLU A 109 -19.06 7.19 1.43
N ILE A 110 -19.63 6.55 0.40
CA ILE A 110 -19.19 6.73 -0.99
C ILE A 110 -19.63 8.10 -1.50
N LYS A 111 -20.88 8.47 -1.26
CA LYS A 111 -21.48 9.73 -1.68
C LYS A 111 -20.75 10.94 -1.12
N ALA A 112 -20.29 10.87 0.14
CA ALA A 112 -19.50 11.91 0.80
C ALA A 112 -18.14 12.20 0.15
N LYS A 113 -17.66 11.33 -0.75
CA LYS A 113 -16.44 11.57 -1.55
C LYS A 113 -16.66 12.49 -2.75
N TYR A 114 -17.92 12.80 -3.07
CA TYR A 114 -18.30 13.66 -4.19
C TYR A 114 -18.66 15.06 -3.70
N ALA A 115 -18.45 16.06 -4.56
CA ALA A 115 -18.72 17.46 -4.24
C ALA A 115 -20.22 17.74 -3.99
N SER A 116 -21.12 16.96 -4.60
CA SER A 116 -22.56 17.04 -4.38
C SER A 116 -23.26 15.75 -4.81
N ASP A 117 -24.50 15.59 -4.36
CA ASP A 117 -25.42 14.53 -4.77
C ASP A 117 -25.55 14.44 -6.30
N GLN A 118 -25.67 15.58 -6.98
CA GLN A 118 -25.78 15.61 -8.43
C GLN A 118 -24.51 15.05 -9.09
N VAL A 119 -23.33 15.46 -8.62
CA VAL A 119 -22.04 14.97 -9.17
C VAL A 119 -21.92 13.46 -8.95
N PHE A 120 -22.38 12.94 -7.82
CA PHE A 120 -22.43 11.51 -7.55
C PHE A 120 -23.38 10.77 -8.51
N MET A 121 -24.60 11.26 -8.69
CA MET A 121 -25.58 10.68 -9.60
C MET A 121 -25.09 10.69 -11.05
N ASP A 122 -24.53 11.80 -11.51
CA ASP A 122 -23.94 11.94 -12.85
C ASP A 122 -22.77 10.97 -13.05
N ALA A 123 -22.00 10.70 -11.99
CA ALA A 123 -20.93 9.72 -12.04
C ALA A 123 -21.49 8.30 -12.24
N LEU A 124 -22.52 7.90 -11.47
CA LEU A 124 -23.16 6.59 -11.62
C LEU A 124 -23.72 6.39 -13.04
N VAL A 125 -24.45 7.39 -13.55
CA VAL A 125 -25.04 7.34 -14.90
C VAL A 125 -23.96 7.25 -15.98
N ARG A 126 -22.85 7.99 -15.85
CA ARG A 126 -21.72 7.89 -16.79
C ARG A 126 -21.10 6.50 -16.84
N ASN A 127 -21.17 5.76 -15.74
CA ASN A 127 -20.72 4.37 -15.66
C ASN A 127 -21.82 3.34 -15.97
N GLY A 128 -23.01 3.78 -16.42
CA GLY A 128 -24.11 2.89 -16.77
C GLY A 128 -24.71 2.15 -15.57
N ALA A 129 -24.67 2.77 -14.39
CA ALA A 129 -25.19 2.22 -13.14
C ALA A 129 -26.21 3.17 -12.50
N THR A 130 -27.10 2.60 -11.71
CA THR A 130 -28.07 3.31 -10.88
C THR A 130 -27.68 3.25 -9.41
N VAL A 131 -28.37 4.01 -8.56
CA VAL A 131 -28.20 3.89 -7.10
C VAL A 131 -28.63 2.51 -6.62
N THR A 132 -29.65 1.91 -7.24
CA THR A 132 -30.09 0.54 -6.93
C THR A 132 -28.97 -0.46 -7.22
N ASP A 133 -28.34 -0.38 -8.39
CA ASP A 133 -27.22 -1.27 -8.74
C ASP A 133 -26.05 -1.13 -7.75
N LEU A 134 -25.76 0.11 -7.30
CA LEU A 134 -24.76 0.35 -6.29
C LEU A 134 -25.13 -0.30 -4.95
N ARG A 135 -26.39 -0.16 -4.51
CA ARG A 135 -26.88 -0.76 -3.27
C ARG A 135 -26.77 -2.28 -3.31
N ASP A 136 -27.16 -2.90 -4.41
CA ASP A 136 -27.10 -4.35 -4.59
C ASP A 136 -25.64 -4.82 -4.58
N LYS A 137 -24.73 -4.10 -5.25
CA LYS A 137 -23.29 -4.40 -5.19
C LYS A 137 -22.72 -4.28 -3.79
N ILE A 138 -23.13 -3.27 -3.02
CA ILE A 138 -22.70 -3.10 -1.62
C ILE A 138 -23.26 -4.23 -0.74
N LEU A 139 -24.52 -4.61 -0.93
CA LEU A 139 -25.15 -5.72 -0.24
C LEU A 139 -24.36 -7.02 -0.46
N ASP A 140 -24.03 -7.35 -1.70
CA ASP A 140 -23.24 -8.53 -2.05
C ASP A 140 -21.85 -8.48 -1.44
N GLN A 141 -21.17 -7.33 -1.49
CA GLN A 141 -19.87 -7.15 -0.85
C GLN A 141 -19.92 -7.34 0.67
N LEU A 142 -20.99 -6.87 1.32
CA LEU A 142 -21.19 -7.06 2.76
C LEU A 142 -21.48 -8.52 3.10
N LYS A 143 -22.28 -9.22 2.28
CA LYS A 143 -22.51 -10.67 2.42
C LYS A 143 -21.21 -11.46 2.32
N ILE A 144 -20.40 -11.19 1.27
CA ILE A 144 -19.07 -11.77 1.08
C ILE A 144 -18.18 -11.52 2.31
N LYS A 145 -18.13 -10.27 2.78
CA LYS A 145 -17.36 -9.90 3.97
C LYS A 145 -17.81 -10.70 5.19
N PHE A 146 -19.11 -10.73 5.47
CA PHE A 146 -19.62 -11.38 6.68
C PHE A 146 -19.48 -12.89 6.65
N VAL A 147 -19.64 -13.55 5.48
CA VAL A 147 -19.40 -15.00 5.39
C VAL A 147 -17.93 -15.34 5.61
N ILE A 148 -16.99 -14.54 5.09
CA ILE A 148 -15.55 -14.73 5.34
C ILE A 148 -15.23 -14.49 6.82
N ASP A 149 -15.80 -13.44 7.41
CA ASP A 149 -15.63 -13.15 8.84
C ASP A 149 -16.15 -14.33 9.70
N HIS A 150 -17.32 -14.87 9.34
CA HIS A 150 -17.99 -15.95 10.06
C HIS A 150 -17.33 -17.32 9.88
N GLU A 151 -16.99 -17.74 8.66
CA GLU A 151 -16.51 -19.09 8.39
C GLU A 151 -14.98 -19.23 8.42
N VAL A 152 -14.25 -18.12 8.24
CA VAL A 152 -12.79 -18.10 8.16
C VAL A 152 -12.20 -17.33 9.34
N LYS A 153 -12.43 -16.02 9.47
CA LYS A 153 -11.73 -15.19 10.47
C LYS A 153 -12.03 -15.60 11.90
N SER A 154 -13.29 -15.94 12.21
CA SER A 154 -13.69 -16.42 13.55
C SER A 154 -12.93 -17.68 14.01
N ARG A 155 -12.34 -18.42 13.07
CA ARG A 155 -11.58 -19.66 13.31
C ARG A 155 -10.06 -19.44 13.29
N VAL A 156 -9.61 -18.20 13.08
CA VAL A 156 -8.20 -17.82 13.15
C VAL A 156 -7.90 -17.34 14.56
N PHE A 157 -7.21 -18.19 15.32
CA PHE A 157 -6.67 -17.85 16.63
C PHE A 157 -5.14 -17.89 16.56
N VAL A 158 -4.48 -16.87 17.09
CA VAL A 158 -3.01 -16.83 17.22
C VAL A 158 -2.67 -16.94 18.69
N ASN A 159 -2.05 -18.06 19.06
CA ASN A 159 -1.58 -18.31 20.41
C ASN A 159 -0.34 -17.44 20.70
N PRO A 160 -0.22 -16.81 21.90
CA PRO A 160 1.01 -16.13 22.32
C PRO A 160 2.30 -16.95 22.15
N GLN A 161 2.24 -18.28 22.29
CA GLN A 161 3.39 -19.14 22.04
C GLN A 161 3.83 -19.11 20.57
N GLU A 162 2.89 -19.10 19.61
CA GLU A 162 3.22 -19.00 18.18
C GLU A 162 3.94 -17.69 17.84
N VAL A 163 3.60 -16.60 18.53
CA VAL A 163 4.28 -15.30 18.38
C VAL A 163 5.73 -15.41 18.89
N THR A 164 5.92 -16.08 20.02
CA THR A 164 7.25 -16.30 20.61
C THR A 164 8.10 -17.22 19.72
N ASP A 165 7.53 -18.33 19.27
CA ASP A 165 8.21 -19.29 18.39
C ASP A 165 8.58 -18.65 17.05
N PHE A 166 7.68 -17.85 16.48
CA PHE A 166 7.97 -17.10 15.25
C PHE A 166 9.13 -16.12 15.45
N TYR A 167 9.14 -15.39 16.56
CA TYR A 167 10.25 -14.49 16.88
C TYR A 167 11.57 -15.25 16.99
N GLU A 168 11.61 -16.32 17.78
CA GLU A 168 12.81 -17.15 18.00
C GLU A 168 13.35 -17.74 16.69
N GLN A 169 12.48 -18.22 15.81
CA GLN A 169 12.87 -18.79 14.52
C GLN A 169 13.29 -17.74 13.48
N ASN A 170 12.89 -16.48 13.64
CA ASN A 170 13.12 -15.41 12.66
C ASN A 170 13.84 -14.20 13.28
N LYS A 171 14.64 -14.39 14.35
CA LYS A 171 15.33 -13.31 15.08
C LYS A 171 16.14 -12.40 14.17
N GLU A 172 16.85 -12.97 13.22
CA GLU A 172 17.67 -12.21 12.28
C GLU A 172 16.84 -11.25 11.41
N SER A 173 15.60 -11.60 11.07
CA SER A 173 14.68 -10.71 10.34
C SER A 173 14.21 -9.52 11.15
N PHE A 174 14.41 -9.54 12.48
CA PHE A 174 14.12 -8.43 13.39
C PHE A 174 15.38 -7.66 13.81
N LYS A 175 16.52 -7.95 13.19
CA LYS A 175 17.73 -7.16 13.35
C LYS A 175 17.49 -5.76 12.79
N LYS A 176 17.56 -4.76 13.66
CA LYS A 176 17.62 -3.36 13.28
C LYS A 176 19.06 -3.04 12.93
N SER A 177 19.28 -2.39 11.79
CA SER A 177 20.62 -1.95 11.39
C SER A 177 21.13 -0.87 12.33
N ARG A 178 22.44 -0.62 12.29
CA ARG A 178 23.06 0.47 13.03
C ARG A 178 22.46 1.79 12.55
N ARG A 179 22.12 2.68 13.47
CA ARG A 179 21.65 4.03 13.17
C ARG A 179 22.51 5.06 13.88
N VAL A 180 22.62 6.24 13.30
CA VAL A 180 23.37 7.36 13.87
C VAL A 180 22.50 8.60 13.86
N ASN A 181 22.60 9.42 14.90
CA ASN A 181 21.98 10.73 14.97
C ASN A 181 23.03 11.79 14.67
N LEU A 182 22.84 12.55 13.60
CA LEU A 182 23.82 13.48 13.06
C LEU A 182 23.26 14.89 13.04
N ASP A 183 24.10 15.85 13.44
CA ASP A 183 23.96 17.21 12.93
C ASP A 183 24.74 17.32 11.61
N SER A 184 24.28 18.18 10.69
CA SER A 184 24.91 18.34 9.37
C SER A 184 24.86 19.76 8.87
N ILE A 185 25.92 20.19 8.23
CA ILE A 185 26.01 21.42 7.42
C ILE A 185 26.15 20.98 5.98
N TYR A 186 25.30 21.49 5.09
CA TYR A 186 25.39 21.24 3.67
C TYR A 186 25.63 22.55 2.93
N VAL A 187 26.65 22.58 2.06
CA VAL A 187 26.95 23.72 1.19
C VAL A 187 26.82 23.26 -0.25
N THR A 188 25.85 23.80 -0.98
CA THR A 188 25.53 23.30 -2.33
C THR A 188 26.50 23.86 -3.38
N PHE A 189 26.80 23.06 -4.40
CA PHE A 189 27.48 23.51 -5.62
C PHE A 189 26.47 24.20 -6.53
N ILE A 190 26.39 25.53 -6.43
CA ILE A 190 25.56 26.34 -7.32
C ILE A 190 26.28 26.56 -8.65
N ALA A 191 27.25 27.49 -8.68
CA ALA A 191 27.95 27.93 -9.89
C ALA A 191 29.48 27.90 -9.75
N ASP A 192 30.01 28.13 -8.54
CA ASP A 192 31.45 28.10 -8.25
C ASP A 192 31.73 27.12 -7.11
N LYS A 193 32.45 26.04 -7.46
CA LYS A 193 32.86 25.02 -6.48
C LYS A 193 33.91 25.54 -5.50
N GLU A 194 34.76 26.47 -5.89
CA GLU A 194 35.77 27.04 -4.99
C GLU A 194 35.14 27.92 -3.91
N ALA A 195 34.11 28.70 -4.26
CA ALA A 195 33.32 29.45 -3.29
C ALA A 195 32.64 28.53 -2.25
N ALA A 196 32.06 27.41 -2.69
CA ALA A 196 31.47 26.42 -1.79
C ALA A 196 32.52 25.76 -0.89
N ARG A 197 33.70 25.42 -1.43
CA ARG A 197 34.85 24.91 -0.64
C ARG A 197 35.33 25.93 0.38
N ALA A 198 35.39 27.22 0.03
CA ALA A 198 35.75 28.29 0.96
C ALA A 198 34.73 28.39 2.11
N ARG A 199 33.42 28.43 1.81
CA ARG A 199 32.36 28.45 2.83
C ARG A 199 32.43 27.23 3.76
N ALA A 200 32.64 26.03 3.21
CA ALA A 200 32.79 24.82 4.02
C ALA A 200 34.03 24.87 4.92
N ARG A 201 35.17 25.39 4.43
CA ARG A 201 36.38 25.59 5.23
C ARG A 201 36.17 26.58 6.37
N GLU A 202 35.47 27.69 6.12
CA GLU A 202 35.13 28.67 7.16
C GLU A 202 34.21 28.08 8.22
N ALA A 203 33.18 27.33 7.81
CA ALA A 203 32.31 26.62 8.74
C ALA A 203 33.12 25.66 9.63
N LEU A 204 33.99 24.84 9.03
CA LEU A 204 34.85 23.92 9.77
C LEU A 204 35.82 24.64 10.72
N ALA A 205 36.40 25.77 10.30
CA ALA A 205 37.28 26.56 11.15
C ALA A 205 36.54 27.07 12.39
N GLY A 206 35.32 27.61 12.22
CA GLY A 206 34.47 28.03 13.33
C GLY A 206 34.14 26.88 14.29
N LEU A 207 33.87 25.69 13.77
CA LEU A 207 33.64 24.50 14.60
C LEU A 207 34.90 24.05 15.36
N LYS A 208 36.08 24.13 14.73
CA LYS A 208 37.38 23.83 15.37
C LYS A 208 37.77 24.84 16.45
N GLU A 209 37.31 26.08 16.33
CA GLU A 209 37.44 27.13 17.35
C GLU A 209 36.47 26.95 18.53
N GLY A 210 35.57 25.97 18.47
CA GLY A 210 34.64 25.65 19.56
C GLY A 210 33.29 26.37 19.48
N LYS A 211 32.95 26.99 18.34
CA LYS A 211 31.59 27.53 18.13
C LYS A 211 30.55 26.41 18.13
N ASP A 212 29.33 26.74 18.56
CA ASP A 212 28.24 25.78 18.56
C ASP A 212 27.88 25.33 17.13
N PHE A 213 27.57 24.04 16.98
CA PHE A 213 27.31 23.48 15.65
C PHE A 213 26.01 24.01 15.04
N GLU A 214 24.99 24.25 15.85
CA GLU A 214 23.71 24.77 15.39
C GLU A 214 23.84 26.23 14.93
N GLU A 215 24.64 27.03 15.63
CA GLU A 215 24.95 28.41 15.21
C GLU A 215 25.69 28.46 13.88
N VAL A 216 26.74 27.63 13.71
CA VAL A 216 27.47 27.55 12.44
C VAL A 216 26.56 27.00 11.33
N ALA A 217 25.72 26.01 11.61
CA ALA A 217 24.78 25.47 10.64
C ALA A 217 23.76 26.54 10.18
N LYS A 218 23.22 27.35 11.09
CA LYS A 218 22.31 28.47 10.73
C LYS A 218 22.97 29.49 9.80
N GLN A 219 24.27 29.72 9.97
CA GLN A 219 25.01 30.70 9.17
C GLN A 219 25.43 30.14 7.81
N TYR A 220 25.85 28.88 7.74
CA TYR A 220 26.53 28.33 6.56
C TYR A 220 25.76 27.25 5.81
N SER A 221 24.79 26.58 6.43
CA SER A 221 24.08 25.45 5.80
C SER A 221 22.97 25.93 4.88
N ASP A 222 22.94 25.39 3.67
CA ASP A 222 21.90 25.61 2.67
C ASP A 222 20.72 24.62 2.84
N SER A 223 20.81 23.68 3.79
CA SER A 223 19.73 22.74 4.14
C SER A 223 19.55 22.54 5.64
N SER A 224 18.38 22.03 6.02
CA SER A 224 18.14 21.49 7.36
C SER A 224 19.06 20.31 7.66
N SER A 225 19.26 20.05 8.96
CA SER A 225 20.07 18.92 9.41
C SER A 225 19.38 17.58 9.14
N ILE A 226 20.18 16.56 8.82
CA ILE A 226 19.70 15.22 8.44
C ILE A 226 19.05 14.46 9.61
N GLY A 227 19.58 14.55 10.82
CA GLY A 227 19.05 13.83 11.99
C GLY A 227 19.41 12.34 12.02
N VAL A 228 18.43 11.47 12.32
CA VAL A 228 18.66 10.03 12.49
C VAL A 228 18.66 9.31 11.15
N VAL A 229 19.74 8.57 10.89
CA VAL A 229 19.96 7.85 9.63
C VAL A 229 20.33 6.41 9.89
N GLU A 230 19.90 5.52 9.01
CA GLU A 230 20.22 4.10 9.04
C GLU A 230 21.36 3.74 8.08
N GLU A 231 22.18 2.77 8.49
CA GLU A 231 23.21 2.18 7.64
C GLU A 231 22.60 1.64 6.33
N GLY A 232 23.22 1.94 5.20
CA GLY A 232 22.72 1.64 3.85
C GLY A 232 21.89 2.76 3.21
N GLN A 233 21.61 3.86 3.92
CA GLN A 233 20.88 5.02 3.36
C GLN A 233 21.80 6.09 2.76
N PHE A 234 23.11 6.03 2.99
CA PHE A 234 24.07 6.98 2.45
C PHE A 234 24.78 6.45 1.20
N LEU A 235 25.35 7.36 0.41
CA LEU A 235 26.35 6.98 -0.61
C LEU A 235 27.58 6.39 0.10
N PRO A 236 28.28 5.40 -0.49
CA PRO A 236 29.37 4.68 0.17
C PRO A 236 30.45 5.60 0.79
N ASP A 237 30.80 6.69 0.12
CA ASP A 237 31.81 7.64 0.61
C ASP A 237 31.34 8.45 1.83
N ILE A 238 30.06 8.85 1.85
CA ILE A 238 29.47 9.55 3.01
C ILE A 238 29.32 8.57 4.17
N GLU A 239 28.84 7.37 3.87
CA GLU A 239 28.60 6.34 4.87
C GLU A 239 29.89 5.99 5.63
N LYS A 240 30.99 5.78 4.90
CA LYS A 240 32.30 5.49 5.48
C LYS A 240 32.74 6.59 6.46
N VAL A 241 32.52 7.86 6.13
CA VAL A 241 32.86 8.98 7.02
C VAL A 241 31.96 8.96 8.25
N VAL A 242 30.65 9.00 8.03
CA VAL A 242 29.63 9.10 9.08
C VAL A 242 29.76 7.99 10.13
N PHE A 243 29.91 6.74 9.71
CA PHE A 243 29.97 5.59 10.61
C PHE A 243 31.35 5.35 11.26
N SER A 244 32.37 6.13 10.84
CA SER A 244 33.69 6.20 11.47
C SER A 244 33.81 7.28 12.56
N LEU A 245 32.84 8.20 12.64
CA LEU A 245 32.85 9.26 13.64
C LEU A 245 32.63 8.69 15.04
N THR A 246 33.30 9.31 16.01
CA THR A 246 33.08 9.09 17.43
C THR A 246 32.12 10.15 17.99
N GLN A 247 31.57 9.91 19.18
CA GLN A 247 30.55 10.79 19.76
C GLN A 247 31.07 12.24 19.87
N ASN A 248 30.26 13.20 19.41
CA ASN A 248 30.54 14.63 19.28
C ASN A 248 31.66 15.01 18.31
N GLN A 249 32.25 14.06 17.58
CA GLN A 249 33.26 14.35 16.58
C GLN A 249 32.64 15.04 15.36
N VAL A 250 33.33 16.07 14.87
CA VAL A 250 33.05 16.75 13.60
C VAL A 250 33.89 16.12 12.49
N SER A 251 33.28 15.82 11.34
CA SER A 251 33.98 15.29 10.18
C SER A 251 34.80 16.36 9.46
N ASP A 252 35.77 15.94 8.66
CA ASP A 252 36.27 16.80 7.59
C ASP A 252 35.19 17.00 6.50
N PRO A 253 35.32 18.01 5.63
CA PRO A 253 34.34 18.29 4.59
C PRO A 253 34.31 17.15 3.56
N VAL A 254 33.13 16.57 3.37
CA VAL A 254 32.88 15.46 2.44
C VAL A 254 32.27 16.03 1.17
N GLU A 255 33.05 16.04 0.09
CA GLU A 255 32.60 16.52 -1.21
C GLU A 255 31.78 15.46 -1.95
N THR A 256 30.67 15.89 -2.55
CA THR A 256 29.77 15.08 -3.38
C THR A 256 29.56 15.78 -4.72
N ASP A 257 28.85 15.16 -5.67
CA ASP A 257 28.57 15.78 -6.97
C ASP A 257 27.80 17.10 -6.87
N LYS A 258 26.97 17.26 -5.82
CA LYS A 258 26.03 18.37 -5.67
C LYS A 258 26.41 19.39 -4.61
N GLY A 259 27.40 19.10 -3.77
CA GLY A 259 27.79 19.96 -2.66
C GLY A 259 28.71 19.29 -1.66
N ILE A 260 28.95 19.96 -0.54
CA ILE A 260 29.86 19.52 0.51
C ILE A 260 29.08 19.37 1.81
N PHE A 261 29.30 18.26 2.50
CA PHE A 261 28.76 18.03 3.83
C PHE A 261 29.84 18.13 4.91
N ILE A 262 29.45 18.63 6.08
CA ILE A 262 30.19 18.48 7.33
C ILE A 262 29.23 17.87 8.33
N PHE A 263 29.63 16.79 8.99
CA PHE A 263 28.79 16.04 9.93
C PHE A 263 29.31 16.18 11.35
N LYS A 264 28.40 16.10 12.33
CA LYS A 264 28.74 15.88 13.73
C LYS A 264 27.90 14.75 14.29
N LEU A 265 28.55 13.75 14.89
CA LEU A 265 27.83 12.62 15.50
C LEU A 265 27.28 13.02 16.87
N LYS A 266 25.95 13.09 17.01
CA LYS A 266 25.30 13.33 18.32
C LYS A 266 25.23 12.05 19.14
N GLY A 267 25.00 10.92 18.49
CA GLY A 267 24.88 9.63 19.14
C GLY A 267 24.70 8.49 18.18
N GLU A 268 24.96 7.29 18.67
CA GLU A 268 24.85 6.04 17.92
C GLU A 268 23.78 5.15 18.55
N ILE A 269 23.03 4.46 17.70
CA ILE A 269 22.09 3.41 18.06
C ILE A 269 22.63 2.12 17.42
N PRO A 270 23.22 1.20 18.21
CA PRO A 270 23.88 0.03 17.66
C PRO A 270 22.89 -0.89 16.94
N ALA A 271 23.41 -1.67 16.00
CA ALA A 271 22.63 -2.75 15.41
C ALA A 271 22.23 -3.74 16.51
N GLN A 272 20.93 -4.00 16.65
CA GLN A 272 20.44 -4.92 17.65
C GLN A 272 19.20 -5.65 17.14
N VAL A 273 19.03 -6.89 17.59
CA VAL A 273 17.78 -7.61 17.37
C VAL A 273 16.71 -6.93 18.21
N ALA A 274 15.65 -6.46 17.56
CA ALA A 274 14.51 -5.86 18.25
C ALA A 274 13.96 -6.86 19.27
N GLU A 275 13.69 -6.42 20.49
CA GLU A 275 13.19 -7.33 21.52
C GLU A 275 11.76 -7.77 21.19
N LEU A 276 11.39 -8.99 21.60
CA LEU A 276 10.04 -9.53 21.35
C LEU A 276 8.94 -8.54 21.76
N ARG A 277 9.09 -7.81 22.87
CA ARG A 277 8.09 -6.82 23.33
C ARG A 277 7.87 -5.68 22.33
N GLU A 278 8.90 -5.28 21.59
CA GLU A 278 8.83 -4.18 20.62
C GLU A 278 8.10 -4.62 19.34
N VAL A 279 8.31 -5.87 18.91
CA VAL A 279 7.80 -6.40 17.64
C VAL A 279 6.60 -7.33 17.80
N LYS A 280 6.13 -7.57 19.04
CA LYS A 280 5.05 -8.52 19.35
C LYS A 280 3.80 -8.32 18.49
N SER A 281 3.33 -7.09 18.34
CA SER A 281 2.13 -6.77 17.54
C SER A 281 2.35 -7.05 16.05
N GLN A 282 3.50 -6.66 15.52
CA GLN A 282 3.86 -6.92 14.12
C GLN A 282 3.93 -8.42 13.84
N ILE A 283 4.53 -9.19 14.75
CA ILE A 283 4.62 -10.65 14.62
C ILE A 283 3.23 -11.28 14.71
N TYR A 284 2.40 -10.85 15.66
CA TYR A 284 1.02 -11.30 15.76
C TYR A 284 0.28 -11.11 14.43
N ASP A 285 0.38 -9.93 13.82
CA ASP A 285 -0.27 -9.64 12.53
C ASP A 285 0.29 -10.51 11.39
N LEU A 286 1.59 -10.75 11.36
CA LEU A 286 2.22 -11.64 10.39
C LEU A 286 1.71 -13.08 10.52
N VAL A 287 1.72 -13.61 11.74
CA VAL A 287 1.24 -14.97 12.04
C VAL A 287 -0.25 -15.07 11.74
N TYR A 288 -1.05 -14.08 12.15
CA TYR A 288 -2.48 -14.01 11.87
C TYR A 288 -2.74 -14.03 10.37
N ARG A 289 -2.07 -13.17 9.58
CA ARG A 289 -2.22 -13.13 8.12
C ARG A 289 -1.89 -14.47 7.47
N LYS A 290 -0.78 -15.10 7.88
CA LYS A 290 -0.39 -16.42 7.37
C LYS A 290 -1.44 -17.48 7.65
N LYS A 291 -1.96 -17.52 8.89
CA LYS A 291 -3.02 -18.48 9.28
C LYS A 291 -4.34 -18.20 8.57
N PHE A 292 -4.73 -16.93 8.46
CA PHE A 292 -5.91 -16.51 7.72
C PHE A 292 -5.83 -16.96 6.26
N GLN A 293 -4.72 -16.67 5.57
CA GLN A 293 -4.54 -17.05 4.18
C GLN A 293 -4.66 -18.56 3.98
N GLY A 294 -3.93 -19.37 4.78
CA GLY A 294 -4.01 -20.82 4.67
C GLY A 294 -5.42 -21.37 4.94
N ARG A 295 -6.15 -20.81 5.91
CA ARG A 295 -7.54 -21.20 6.16
C ARG A 295 -8.49 -20.76 5.05
N PHE A 296 -8.30 -19.56 4.51
CA PHE A 296 -9.10 -19.02 3.42
C PHE A 296 -8.95 -19.87 2.16
N GLU A 297 -7.72 -20.20 1.77
CA GLU A 297 -7.43 -21.08 0.62
C GLU A 297 -8.05 -22.47 0.79
N GLN A 298 -7.93 -23.08 1.98
CA GLN A 298 -8.57 -24.36 2.28
C GLN A 298 -10.10 -24.29 2.23
N TRP A 299 -10.68 -23.19 2.70
CA TRP A 299 -12.13 -22.98 2.70
C TRP A 299 -12.65 -22.75 1.28
N LEU A 300 -12.00 -21.87 0.51
CA LEU A 300 -12.34 -21.60 -0.89
C LEU A 300 -12.19 -22.87 -1.75
N GLY A 301 -11.13 -23.65 -1.55
CA GLY A 301 -10.95 -24.93 -2.23
C GLY A 301 -12.06 -25.96 -1.92
N LYS A 302 -12.66 -25.89 -0.72
CA LYS A 302 -13.85 -26.71 -0.39
C LYS A 302 -15.10 -26.21 -1.09
N LEU A 303 -15.26 -24.89 -1.26
CA LEU A 303 -16.37 -24.31 -2.03
C LEU A 303 -16.25 -24.72 -3.50
N GLN A 304 -15.08 -24.54 -4.10
CA GLN A 304 -14.81 -24.90 -5.50
C GLN A 304 -15.11 -26.38 -5.79
N LYS A 305 -14.73 -27.31 -4.89
CA LYS A 305 -15.00 -28.76 -5.07
C LYS A 305 -16.48 -29.14 -5.01
N LYS A 306 -17.32 -28.31 -4.39
CA LYS A 306 -18.75 -28.58 -4.21
C LYS A 306 -19.63 -27.82 -5.20
N ALA A 307 -19.07 -26.83 -5.87
CA ALA A 307 -19.82 -25.92 -6.71
C ALA A 307 -20.01 -26.47 -8.12
N TYR A 308 -21.14 -26.12 -8.71
CA TYR A 308 -21.34 -26.18 -10.14
C TYR A 308 -20.75 -24.92 -10.77
N VAL A 309 -19.77 -25.08 -11.66
CA VAL A 309 -19.20 -23.96 -12.43
C VAL A 309 -19.23 -24.34 -13.90
N GLU A 310 -19.96 -23.56 -14.69
CA GLU A 310 -20.04 -23.72 -16.14
C GLU A 310 -19.57 -22.44 -16.81
N ILE A 311 -18.47 -22.51 -17.56
CA ILE A 311 -17.98 -21.39 -18.37
C ILE A 311 -18.59 -21.55 -19.76
N LYS A 312 -19.32 -20.53 -20.22
CA LYS A 312 -19.92 -20.47 -21.54
C LYS A 312 -18.87 -19.93 -22.52
N GLN A 313 -18.60 -20.69 -23.58
CA GLN A 313 -17.73 -20.29 -24.69
C GLN A 313 -18.49 -19.46 -25.72
#